data_AF-A0A7R6WB77-F1
#
_entry.id   AF-A0A7R6WB77-F1
#
_cell.length_a   1.000
_cell.length_b   1.000
_cell.length_c   1.000
_cell.angle_alpha   90.00
_cell.angle_beta   90.00
_cell.angle_gamma   90.00
#
_symmetry.space_group_name_H-M   'P 1'
#
loop_
_entity.id
_entity.type
_entity.pdbx_description
1 polymer ?
#
loop_
_entity_poly.entity_id
_entity_poly.type
_entity_poly.pdbx_seq_one_letter_code
_entity_poly.pdbx_strand_id
1 'polypeptide(L)'
;MIILNFIISAICLWLIVVINNKYLQPTLKNRERFKLYRLRDELSLLAMKGELSETSEEYITLLKLLNSSITVTSSFKVTDFLRFTFQMYQDKNLHKRIKRIKGNLNKTDNPIYCRIASDYFSIIHKILRKDTRILRFAFFPIMIFLTTILSILRVSEKPNAIVDDKKILVQDIDSQLGKYSSDFRQQGLALAM
;
A
#
# COMPACT_ATOMS: atom_id res chain seq x y z
N MET A 1 -46.68 6.44 -7.45
CA MET A 1 -45.70 7.32 -6.75
C MET A 1 -44.51 6.57 -6.19
N ILE A 2 -44.69 5.43 -5.50
CA ILE A 2 -43.58 4.64 -4.93
C ILE A 2 -42.54 4.20 -5.98
N ILE A 3 -42.99 3.68 -7.13
CA ILE A 3 -42.11 3.24 -8.22
C ILE A 3 -41.27 4.39 -8.79
N LEU A 4 -41.88 5.56 -8.94
CA LEU A 4 -41.22 6.75 -9.48
C LEU A 4 -40.15 7.29 -8.51
N ASN A 5 -40.45 7.29 -7.21
CA ASN A 5 -39.45 7.60 -6.16
C ASN A 5 -38.29 6.59 -6.16
N PHE A 6 -38.57 5.31 -6.37
CA PHE A 6 -37.55 4.27 -6.43
C PHE A 6 -36.61 4.46 -7.62
N ILE A 7 -37.16 4.81 -8.80
CA ILE A 7 -36.39 5.10 -10.01
C ILE A 7 -35.51 6.35 -9.80
N ILE A 8 -36.06 7.42 -9.23
CA ILE A 8 -35.30 8.64 -8.92
C ILE A 8 -34.16 8.33 -7.94
N SER A 9 -34.43 7.59 -6.87
CA SER A 9 -33.40 7.18 -5.91
C SER A 9 -32.30 6.35 -6.57
N ALA A 10 -32.65 5.42 -7.46
CA ALA A 10 -31.67 4.60 -8.18
C ALA A 10 -30.78 5.46 -9.11
N ILE A 11 -31.37 6.42 -9.82
CA ILE A 11 -30.62 7.35 -10.69
C ILE A 11 -29.70 8.26 -9.86
N CYS A 12 -30.17 8.79 -8.73
CA CYS A 12 -29.33 9.58 -7.82
C CYS A 12 -28.16 8.75 -7.28
N LEU A 13 -28.41 7.50 -6.86
CA LEU A 13 -27.37 6.62 -6.33
C LEU A 13 -26.35 6.24 -7.41
N TRP A 14 -26.81 5.99 -8.63
CA TRP A 14 -25.94 5.78 -9.80
C TRP A 14 -25.07 7.00 -10.09
N LEU A 15 -25.65 8.21 -10.11
CA LEU A 15 -24.91 9.46 -10.31
C LEU A 15 -23.84 9.66 -9.21
N ILE A 16 -24.18 9.41 -7.94
CA ILE A 16 -23.23 9.51 -6.83
C ILE A 16 -22.05 8.55 -7.04
N VAL A 17 -22.32 7.30 -7.44
CA VAL A 17 -21.27 6.30 -7.71
C VAL A 17 -20.40 6.72 -8.89
N VAL A 18 -21.00 7.20 -9.98
CA VAL A 18 -20.29 7.68 -11.18
C VAL A 18 -19.39 8.86 -10.83
N ILE A 19 -19.91 9.87 -10.12
CA ILE A 19 -19.14 11.05 -9.73
C ILE A 19 -17.99 10.67 -8.79
N ASN A 20 -18.25 9.80 -7.81
CA ASN A 20 -17.23 9.33 -6.87
C ASN A 20 -16.10 8.58 -7.59
N ASN A 21 -16.43 7.66 -8.49
CA ASN A 21 -15.44 6.89 -9.23
C ASN A 21 -14.68 7.72 -10.27
N LYS A 22 -15.36 8.67 -10.94
CA LYS A 22 -14.75 9.46 -12.03
C LYS A 22 -13.93 10.64 -11.52
N TYR A 23 -14.30 11.25 -10.40
CA TYR A 23 -13.67 12.50 -9.92
C TYR A 23 -13.04 12.38 -8.53
N LEU A 24 -13.76 11.81 -7.56
CA LEU A 24 -13.33 11.84 -6.16
C LEU A 24 -12.18 10.86 -5.88
N GLN A 25 -12.30 9.62 -6.34
CA GLN A 25 -11.26 8.60 -6.18
C GLN A 25 -9.94 8.96 -6.87
N PRO A 26 -9.92 9.40 -8.15
CA PRO A 26 -8.69 9.80 -8.82
C PRO A 26 -7.99 10.95 -8.10
N THR A 27 -8.74 11.95 -7.64
CA THR A 27 -8.19 13.10 -6.91
C THR A 27 -7.50 12.68 -5.61
N LEU A 28 -8.14 11.81 -4.83
CA LEU A 28 -7.55 11.30 -3.59
C LEU A 28 -6.30 10.44 -3.84
N LYS A 29 -6.29 9.66 -4.92
CA LYS A 29 -5.13 8.82 -5.29
C LYS A 29 -3.99 9.66 -5.86
N ASN A 30 -4.29 10.71 -6.62
CA ASN A 30 -3.30 11.67 -7.11
C ASN A 30 -2.54 12.35 -5.97
N ARG A 31 -3.20 12.70 -4.87
CA ARG A 31 -2.53 13.31 -3.70
C ARG A 31 -1.41 12.43 -3.16
N GLU A 32 -1.63 11.12 -2.99
CA GLU A 32 -0.59 10.22 -2.48
C GLU A 32 0.48 9.96 -3.55
N ARG A 33 0.09 9.88 -4.83
CA ARG A 33 1.03 9.77 -5.96
C ARG A 33 1.97 10.98 -6.06
N PHE A 34 1.49 12.20 -5.85
CA PHE A 34 2.35 13.39 -5.82
C PHE A 34 3.38 13.35 -4.70
N LYS A 35 3.04 12.79 -3.54
CA LYS A 35 4.04 12.58 -2.48
C LYS A 35 5.10 11.56 -2.88
N LEU A 36 4.72 10.48 -3.58
CA LEU A 36 5.69 9.52 -4.10
C LEU A 36 6.62 10.16 -5.14
N TYR A 37 6.12 11.02 -6.04
CA TYR A 37 6.97 11.80 -6.95
C TYR A 37 7.93 12.70 -6.18
N ARG A 38 7.43 13.43 -5.18
CA ARG A 38 8.26 14.28 -4.34
C ARG A 38 9.39 13.49 -3.66
N LEU A 39 9.10 12.31 -3.10
CA LEU A 39 10.12 11.46 -2.47
C LEU A 39 11.16 10.94 -3.46
N ARG A 40 10.73 10.58 -4.67
CA ARG A 40 11.64 10.20 -5.76
C ARG A 40 12.57 11.35 -6.10
N ASP A 41 12.03 12.55 -6.25
CA ASP A 41 12.82 13.72 -6.62
C ASP A 41 13.77 14.14 -5.48
N GLU A 42 13.33 14.06 -4.22
CA GLU A 42 14.18 14.25 -3.04
C GLU A 42 15.32 13.21 -2.98
N LEU A 43 15.04 11.94 -3.32
CA LEU A 43 16.05 10.89 -3.37
C LEU A 43 17.08 11.14 -4.48
N SER A 44 16.64 11.56 -5.67
CA SER A 44 17.53 11.93 -6.77
C SER A 44 18.40 13.13 -6.41
N LEU A 45 17.85 14.14 -5.73
CA LEU A 45 18.63 15.29 -5.26
C LEU A 45 19.70 14.89 -4.25
N LEU A 46 19.42 13.92 -3.36
CA LEU A 46 20.39 13.38 -2.42
C LEU A 46 21.57 12.73 -3.14
N ALA A 47 21.29 12.00 -4.22
CA ALA A 47 22.32 11.37 -5.05
C ALA A 47 23.14 12.41 -5.83
N MET A 48 22.48 13.41 -6.42
CA MET A 48 23.16 14.50 -7.15
C MET A 48 24.09 15.34 -6.25
N LYS A 49 23.76 15.48 -4.96
CA LYS A 49 24.62 16.15 -3.98
C LYS A 49 25.83 15.31 -3.55
N GLY A 50 25.91 14.05 -3.94
CA GLY A 50 26.95 13.11 -3.51
C GLY A 50 26.75 12.55 -2.10
N GLU A 51 25.64 12.88 -1.43
CA GLU A 51 25.30 12.37 -0.09
C GLU A 51 24.86 10.89 -0.11
N LEU A 52 24.52 10.37 -1.30
CA LEU A 52 24.19 8.98 -1.53
C LEU A 52 24.76 8.54 -2.88
N SER A 53 25.48 7.41 -2.93
CA SER A 53 26.01 6.92 -4.20
C SER A 53 24.90 6.37 -5.10
N GLU A 54 24.88 6.78 -6.36
CA GLU A 54 23.95 6.28 -7.38
C GLU A 54 24.09 4.77 -7.64
N THR A 55 25.27 4.20 -7.37
CA THR A 55 25.52 2.76 -7.50
C THR A 55 25.22 1.98 -6.22
N SER A 56 24.83 2.67 -5.14
CA SER A 56 24.51 2.03 -3.86
C SER A 56 23.26 1.14 -3.98
N GLU A 57 23.29 -0.01 -3.30
CA GLU A 57 22.14 -0.91 -3.22
C GLU A 57 20.91 -0.20 -2.59
N GLU A 58 21.16 0.73 -1.66
CA GLU A 58 20.16 1.55 -0.96
C GLU A 58 19.38 2.46 -1.92
N TYR A 59 20.09 3.24 -2.74
CA TYR A 59 19.50 4.12 -3.74
C TYR A 59 18.72 3.33 -4.78
N ILE A 60 19.35 2.32 -5.39
CA ILE A 60 18.75 1.52 -6.46
C ILE A 60 17.48 0.82 -5.97
N THR A 61 17.50 0.26 -4.75
CA THR A 61 16.35 -0.45 -4.20
C THR A 61 15.20 0.51 -3.91
N LEU A 62 15.46 1.64 -3.25
CA LEU A 62 14.41 2.60 -2.90
C LEU A 62 13.85 3.30 -4.15
N LEU A 63 14.70 3.65 -5.12
CA LEU A 63 14.28 4.22 -6.40
C LEU A 63 13.40 3.24 -7.19
N LYS A 64 13.77 1.95 -7.23
CA LYS A 64 12.95 0.91 -7.86
C LYS A 64 11.59 0.80 -7.18
N LEU A 65 11.55 0.76 -5.85
CA LEU A 65 10.31 0.71 -5.06
C LEU A 65 9.42 1.92 -5.32
N LEU A 66 9.99 3.14 -5.31
CA LEU A 66 9.27 4.38 -5.62
C LEU A 66 8.69 4.36 -7.04
N ASN A 67 9.50 4.03 -8.03
CA ASN A 67 9.06 3.98 -9.42
C ASN A 67 7.96 2.93 -9.64
N SER A 68 8.11 1.73 -9.09
CA SER A 68 7.06 0.71 -9.15
C SER A 68 5.77 1.18 -8.48
N SER A 69 5.87 1.84 -7.32
CA SER A 69 4.71 2.36 -6.60
C SER A 69 4.00 3.48 -7.38
N ILE A 70 4.75 4.39 -8.01
CA ILE A 70 4.22 5.45 -8.87
C ILE A 70 3.49 4.85 -10.07
N THR A 71 4.09 3.89 -10.76
CA THR A 71 3.48 3.21 -11.91
C THR A 71 2.18 2.53 -11.51
N VAL A 72 2.17 1.79 -10.41
CA VAL A 72 0.99 1.04 -9.97
C VAL A 72 -0.12 1.98 -9.46
N THR A 73 0.24 3.08 -8.78
CA THR A 73 -0.75 4.08 -8.35
C THR A 73 -1.37 4.86 -9.52
N SER A 74 -0.72 4.89 -10.69
CA SER A 74 -1.24 5.56 -11.89
C SER A 74 -2.46 4.87 -12.50
N SER A 75 -2.62 3.55 -12.32
CA SER A 75 -3.77 2.83 -12.87
C SER A 75 -5.07 3.13 -12.12
N PHE A 76 -4.99 3.77 -10.95
CA PHE A 76 -6.08 4.03 -10.02
C PHE A 76 -6.83 2.77 -9.54
N LYS A 77 -6.40 1.57 -9.93
CA LYS A 77 -7.03 0.31 -9.55
C LYS A 77 -6.46 -0.19 -8.23
N VAL A 78 -7.36 -0.47 -7.29
CA VAL A 78 -7.02 -1.06 -5.98
C VAL A 78 -6.34 -2.43 -6.17
N THR A 79 -6.80 -3.22 -7.13
CA THR A 79 -6.27 -4.56 -7.43
C THR A 79 -4.81 -4.56 -7.81
N ASP A 80 -4.38 -3.57 -8.60
CA ASP A 80 -3.00 -3.48 -9.08
C ASP A 80 -2.07 -3.12 -7.93
N PHE A 81 -2.51 -2.19 -7.07
CA PHE A 81 -1.80 -1.82 -5.86
C PHE A 81 -1.66 -3.00 -4.89
N LEU A 82 -2.75 -3.72 -4.63
CA LEU A 82 -2.71 -4.92 -3.79
C LEU A 82 -1.77 -5.97 -4.38
N ARG A 83 -1.87 -6.26 -5.68
CA ARG A 83 -0.96 -7.20 -6.36
C ARG A 83 0.50 -6.79 -6.20
N PHE A 84 0.82 -5.51 -6.37
CA PHE A 84 2.16 -4.99 -6.14
C PHE A 84 2.62 -5.22 -4.70
N THR A 85 1.80 -4.87 -3.69
CA THR A 85 2.17 -5.10 -2.28
C THR A 85 2.36 -6.58 -1.95
N PHE A 86 1.55 -7.47 -2.52
CA PHE A 86 1.73 -8.91 -2.37
C PHE A 86 3.00 -9.41 -3.03
N GLN A 87 3.31 -8.96 -4.24
CA GLN A 87 4.56 -9.32 -4.93
C GLN A 87 5.78 -8.81 -4.15
N MET A 88 5.73 -7.58 -3.65
CA MET A 88 6.77 -7.00 -2.80
C MET A 88 7.00 -7.84 -1.54
N TYR A 89 5.93 -8.33 -0.92
CA TYR A 89 5.99 -9.17 0.27
C TYR A 89 6.52 -10.59 -0.02
N GLN A 90 6.09 -11.20 -1.13
CA GLN A 90 6.51 -12.56 -1.51
C GLN A 90 7.94 -12.62 -2.07
N ASP A 91 8.47 -11.51 -2.59
CA ASP A 91 9.83 -11.43 -3.11
C ASP A 91 10.85 -11.52 -1.97
N LYS A 92 11.35 -12.74 -1.74
CA LYS A 92 12.38 -13.04 -0.74
C LYS A 92 13.66 -12.25 -0.96
N ASN A 93 14.01 -11.95 -2.22
CA ASN A 93 15.24 -11.21 -2.52
C ASN A 93 15.05 -9.75 -2.13
N LEU A 94 13.94 -9.12 -2.52
CA LEU A 94 13.62 -7.75 -2.13
C LEU A 94 13.52 -7.60 -0.61
N HIS A 95 12.88 -8.55 0.07
CA HIS A 95 12.79 -8.55 1.52
C HIS A 95 14.17 -8.66 2.19
N LYS A 96 15.06 -9.51 1.67
CA LYS A 96 16.45 -9.59 2.13
C LYS A 96 17.20 -8.28 1.89
N ARG A 97 16.99 -7.61 0.76
CA ARG A 97 17.61 -6.30 0.46
C ARG A 97 17.13 -5.23 1.42
N ILE A 98 15.82 -5.09 1.63
CA ILE A 98 15.26 -4.13 2.60
C ILE A 98 15.80 -4.41 4.01
N LYS A 99 15.90 -5.68 4.42
CA LYS A 99 16.51 -6.06 5.71
C LYS A 99 18.01 -5.75 5.77
N ARG A 100 18.76 -5.95 4.69
CA ARG A 100 20.18 -5.58 4.62
C ARG A 100 20.37 -4.08 4.70
N ILE A 101 19.58 -3.30 3.95
CA ILE A 101 19.56 -1.84 4.03
C ILE A 101 19.26 -1.42 5.47
N LYS A 102 18.21 -1.99 6.10
CA LYS A 102 17.89 -1.78 7.52
C LYS A 102 19.06 -2.11 8.46
N GLY A 103 19.76 -3.22 8.21
CA GLY A 103 20.91 -3.62 9.03
C GLY A 103 22.14 -2.74 8.81
N ASN A 104 22.32 -2.23 7.59
CA ASN A 104 23.42 -1.35 7.20
C ASN A 104 23.16 0.10 7.58
N LEU A 105 21.91 0.49 7.81
CA LEU A 105 21.51 1.82 8.28
C LEU A 105 22.10 2.21 9.63
N ASN A 106 22.46 1.24 10.48
CA ASN A 106 23.24 1.51 11.69
C ASN A 106 24.69 1.97 11.38
N LYS A 107 25.11 1.90 10.12
CA LYS A 107 26.43 2.32 9.61
C LYS A 107 26.33 3.45 8.57
N THR A 108 25.12 3.85 8.17
CA THR A 108 24.89 4.87 7.14
C THR A 108 24.57 6.19 7.84
N ASP A 109 25.48 7.15 7.79
CA ASP A 109 25.38 8.46 8.48
C ASP A 109 24.39 9.45 7.82
N ASN A 110 23.40 8.96 7.06
CA ASN A 110 22.51 9.84 6.29
C ASN A 110 21.08 9.89 6.88
N PRO A 111 20.77 10.87 7.75
CA PRO A 111 19.43 11.02 8.34
C PRO A 111 18.36 11.40 7.30
N ILE A 112 18.75 12.05 6.19
CA ILE A 112 17.83 12.45 5.13
C ILE A 112 17.35 11.21 4.36
N TYR A 113 18.24 10.26 4.06
CA TYR A 113 17.84 8.99 3.47
C TYR A 113 16.85 8.23 4.36
N CYS A 114 17.13 8.15 5.66
CA CYS A 114 16.24 7.50 6.64
C CYS A 114 14.83 8.11 6.62
N ARG A 115 14.74 9.45 6.55
CA ARG A 115 13.47 10.16 6.44
C ARG A 115 12.73 9.78 5.16
N ILE A 116 13.40 9.81 3.99
CA ILE A 116 12.79 9.48 2.70
C ILE A 116 12.26 8.04 2.71
N ALA A 117 13.03 7.08 3.21
CA ALA A 117 12.63 5.69 3.30
C ALA A 117 11.44 5.51 4.28
N SER A 118 11.47 6.15 5.45
CA SER A 118 10.36 6.15 6.41
C SER A 118 9.07 6.70 5.79
N ASP A 119 9.17 7.85 5.11
CA ASP A 119 8.03 8.52 4.48
C ASP A 119 7.46 7.68 3.33
N TYR A 120 8.32 7.01 2.57
CA TYR A 120 7.91 6.05 1.55
C TYR A 120 7.04 4.95 2.15
N PHE A 121 7.54 4.22 3.15
CA PHE A 121 6.78 3.13 3.76
C PHE A 121 5.49 3.62 4.45
N SER A 122 5.52 4.82 5.04
CA SER A 122 4.33 5.47 5.62
C SER A 122 3.24 5.74 4.57
N ILE A 123 3.62 6.26 3.39
CA ILE A 123 2.67 6.52 2.30
C ILE A 123 2.10 5.20 1.76
N ILE A 124 2.95 4.19 1.52
CA ILE A 124 2.50 2.88 1.03
C ILE A 124 1.55 2.21 2.02
N HIS A 125 1.87 2.25 3.32
CA HIS A 125 0.99 1.76 4.38
C HIS A 125 -0.36 2.50 4.33
N LYS A 126 -0.34 3.83 4.24
CA LYS A 126 -1.58 4.62 4.18
C LYS A 126 -2.45 4.27 2.98
N ILE A 127 -1.86 4.08 1.80
CA ILE A 127 -2.57 3.64 0.59
C ILE A 127 -3.15 2.24 0.83
N LEU A 128 -2.35 1.29 1.34
CA LEU A 128 -2.78 -0.07 1.63
C LEU A 128 -3.96 -0.10 2.60
N ARG A 129 -3.89 0.65 3.70
CA ARG A 129 -4.94 0.68 4.71
C ARG A 129 -6.25 1.25 4.15
N LYS A 130 -6.16 2.26 3.28
CA LYS A 130 -7.32 2.82 2.60
C LYS A 130 -7.94 1.81 1.63
N ASP A 131 -7.11 1.19 0.80
CA ASP A 131 -7.53 0.28 -0.25
C ASP A 131 -8.04 -1.07 0.30
N THR A 132 -7.48 -1.53 1.43
CA THR A 132 -7.94 -2.74 2.15
C THR A 132 -9.11 -2.48 3.08
N ARG A 133 -9.50 -1.22 3.35
CA ARG A 133 -10.63 -0.90 4.25
C ARG A 133 -11.94 -1.52 3.75
N ILE A 134 -12.22 -1.35 2.46
CA ILE A 134 -13.41 -1.93 1.82
C ILE A 134 -13.33 -3.46 1.86
N LEU A 135 -12.13 -4.01 1.62
CA LEU A 135 -11.91 -5.46 1.70
C LEU A 135 -12.17 -6.00 3.12
N ARG A 136 -11.71 -5.28 4.16
CA ARG A 136 -11.84 -5.70 5.56
C ARG A 136 -13.25 -5.56 6.12
N PHE A 137 -13.96 -4.48 5.80
CA PHE A 137 -15.25 -4.17 6.42
C PHE A 137 -16.47 -4.50 5.57
N ALA A 138 -16.32 -4.62 4.25
CA ALA A 138 -17.42 -5.01 3.37
C ALA A 138 -17.19 -6.41 2.80
N PHE A 139 -16.06 -6.64 2.13
CA PHE A 139 -15.87 -7.88 1.37
C PHE A 139 -15.66 -9.12 2.25
N PHE A 140 -14.76 -9.08 3.23
CA PHE A 140 -14.51 -10.24 4.11
C PHE A 140 -15.73 -10.67 4.92
N PRO A 141 -16.52 -9.78 5.54
CA PRO A 141 -17.74 -10.18 6.23
C PRO A 141 -18.77 -10.85 5.30
N ILE A 142 -18.97 -10.29 4.10
CA ILE A 142 -19.87 -10.87 3.09
C ILE A 142 -19.37 -12.24 2.64
N MET A 143 -18.07 -12.38 2.39
CA MET A 143 -17.46 -13.65 2.00
C MET A 143 -17.60 -14.69 3.10
N ILE A 144 -17.26 -14.36 4.35
CA ILE A 144 -17.43 -15.26 5.50
C ILE A 144 -18.90 -15.70 5.64
N PHE A 145 -19.84 -14.77 5.47
CA PHE A 145 -21.26 -15.08 5.52
C PHE A 145 -21.68 -16.04 4.40
N LEU A 146 -21.28 -15.77 3.15
CA LEU A 146 -21.54 -16.65 1.99
C LEU A 146 -20.92 -18.03 2.17
N THR A 147 -19.68 -18.11 2.64
CA THR A 147 -18.99 -19.38 2.83
C THR A 147 -19.57 -20.18 4.00
N THR A 148 -20.09 -19.50 5.04
CA THR A 148 -20.86 -20.13 6.12
C THR A 148 -22.16 -20.73 5.58
N ILE A 149 -22.91 -20.00 4.75
CA ILE A 149 -24.12 -20.51 4.09
C ILE A 149 -23.80 -21.73 3.22
N LEU A 150 -22.75 -21.66 2.40
CA LEU A 150 -22.32 -22.78 1.54
C LEU A 150 -21.86 -24.00 2.34
N SER A 151 -21.24 -23.80 3.50
CA SER A 151 -20.84 -24.86 4.41
C SER A 151 -22.06 -25.50 5.09
N ILE A 152 -23.05 -24.70 5.53
CA ILE A 152 -24.33 -25.19 6.07
C ILE A 152 -25.08 -26.01 5.01
N LEU A 153 -25.06 -25.57 3.75
CA LEU A 153 -25.66 -26.29 2.62
C LEU A 153 -24.85 -27.52 2.18
N ARG A 154 -23.75 -27.87 2.88
CA ARG A 154 -22.84 -29.00 2.59
C ARG A 154 -22.27 -29.01 1.16
N VAL A 155 -22.19 -27.86 0.51
CA VAL A 155 -21.68 -27.77 -0.87
C VAL A 155 -20.15 -27.77 -0.89
N SER A 156 -19.48 -27.27 0.15
CA SER A 156 -18.00 -27.34 0.30
C SER A 156 -17.54 -26.90 1.69
N GLU A 157 -16.63 -27.67 2.34
CA GLU A 157 -16.02 -27.35 3.65
C GLU A 157 -14.77 -26.47 3.57
N LYS A 158 -14.16 -26.32 2.39
CA LYS A 158 -12.87 -25.63 2.21
C LYS A 158 -12.89 -24.10 2.04
N PRO A 159 -14.00 -23.38 1.84
CA PRO A 159 -13.93 -21.98 1.44
C PRO A 159 -13.63 -21.01 2.60
N ASN A 160 -13.96 -21.38 3.85
CA ASN A 160 -13.67 -20.55 5.03
C ASN A 160 -12.15 -20.37 5.26
N ALA A 161 -11.39 -21.46 5.20
CA ALA A 161 -9.94 -21.44 5.43
C ALA A 161 -9.19 -20.54 4.42
N ILE A 162 -9.62 -20.53 3.16
CA ILE A 162 -9.00 -19.70 2.12
C ILE A 162 -9.23 -18.21 2.40
N VAL A 163 -10.42 -17.83 2.86
CA VAL A 163 -10.75 -16.43 3.18
C VAL A 163 -9.96 -15.95 4.41
N ASP A 164 -9.84 -16.80 5.44
CA ASP A 164 -9.07 -16.49 6.64
C ASP A 164 -7.57 -16.37 6.36
N ASP A 165 -6.98 -17.25 5.55
CA ASP A 165 -5.58 -17.16 5.13
C ASP A 165 -5.29 -15.83 4.42
N LYS A 166 -6.19 -15.39 3.52
CA LYS A 166 -6.04 -14.11 2.81
C LYS A 166 -6.20 -12.92 3.76
N LYS A 167 -7.06 -13.02 4.78
CA LYS A 167 -7.21 -11.99 5.80
C LYS A 167 -5.94 -11.85 6.65
N ILE A 168 -5.36 -12.98 7.09
CA ILE A 168 -4.10 -13.01 7.85
C ILE A 168 -2.96 -12.40 7.04
N LEU A 169 -2.84 -12.80 5.77
CA LEU A 169 -1.83 -12.29 4.84
C LEU A 169 -1.91 -10.75 4.69
N VAL A 170 -3.12 -10.20 4.54
CA VAL A 170 -3.34 -8.73 4.46
C VAL A 170 -2.95 -8.03 5.76
N GLN A 171 -3.24 -8.64 6.92
CA GLN A 171 -2.85 -8.09 8.22
C GLN A 171 -1.34 -8.12 8.44
N ASP A 172 -0.66 -9.17 8.00
CA ASP A 172 0.80 -9.27 8.13
C ASP A 172 1.52 -8.22 7.28
N ILE A 173 1.07 -7.99 6.03
CA ILE A 173 1.64 -6.94 5.17
C ILE A 173 1.45 -5.55 5.79
N ASP A 174 0.26 -5.27 6.34
CA ASP A 174 -0.06 -4.01 7.03
C ASP A 174 0.88 -3.77 8.22
N SER A 175 1.07 -4.81 9.04
CA SER A 175 1.99 -4.80 10.18
C SER A 175 3.45 -4.56 9.76
N GLN A 176 3.93 -5.26 8.74
CA GLN A 176 5.31 -5.13 8.26
C GLN A 176 5.59 -3.73 7.69
N LEU A 177 4.69 -3.16 6.90
CA LEU A 177 4.86 -1.80 6.36
C LEU A 177 4.87 -0.76 7.49
N GLY A 178 4.04 -0.94 8.51
CA GLY A 178 4.07 -0.14 9.73
C GLY A 178 5.41 -0.22 10.45
N LYS A 179 5.92 -1.45 10.62
CA LYS A 179 7.20 -1.71 11.27
C LYS A 179 8.37 -1.06 10.52
N TYR A 180 8.42 -1.19 9.19
CA TYR A 180 9.44 -0.51 8.40
C TYR A 180 9.38 0.99 8.61
N SER A 181 8.20 1.62 8.46
CA SER A 181 8.07 3.06 8.68
C SER A 181 8.57 3.50 10.07
N SER A 182 8.22 2.78 11.15
CA SER A 182 8.71 3.12 12.50
C SER A 182 10.21 2.92 12.66
N ASP A 183 10.76 1.84 12.11
CA ASP A 183 12.18 1.48 12.27
C ASP A 183 13.08 2.55 11.62
N PHE A 184 12.80 2.91 10.36
CA PHE A 184 13.55 3.95 9.64
C PHE A 184 13.41 5.32 10.30
N ARG A 185 12.25 5.63 10.89
CA ARG A 185 12.02 6.90 11.60
C ARG A 185 12.83 6.98 12.90
N GLN A 186 12.83 5.91 13.70
CA GLN A 186 13.60 5.86 14.94
C GLN A 186 15.11 5.99 14.67
N GLN A 187 15.60 5.34 13.63
CA GLN A 187 17.01 5.43 13.22
C GLN A 187 17.37 6.83 12.72
N GLY A 188 16.53 7.46 11.89
CA GLY A 188 16.76 8.83 11.45
C GLY A 188 16.78 9.85 12.60
N LEU A 189 15.98 9.63 13.64
CA LEU A 189 16.00 10.47 14.86
C LEU A 189 17.27 10.24 15.69
N ALA A 190 17.75 8.99 15.79
CA ALA A 190 18.98 8.67 16.51
C ALA A 190 20.23 9.26 15.83
N LEU A 191 20.23 9.43 14.50
CA LEU A 191 21.32 10.05 13.74
C LEU A 191 21.29 11.58 13.74
N ALA A 192 20.17 12.20 14.18
CA ALA A 192 19.99 13.65 14.21
C ALA A 192 20.22 14.27 15.60
N MET A 193 20.42 13.44 16.63
CA MET A 193 20.83 13.84 17.98
C MET A 193 22.35 13.73 18.11
#